data_AF-A0A0F9IBF8-F1
#
_entry.id   AF-A0A0F9IBF8-F1
#
_cell.length_a   1.000
_cell.length_b   1.000
_cell.length_c   1.000
_cell.angle_alpha   90.00
_cell.angle_beta   90.00
_cell.angle_gamma   90.00
#
_symmetry.space_group_name_H-M   'P 1'
#
loop_
_entity.id
_entity.type
_entity.pdbx_description
1 polymer ?
#
loop_
_entity_poly.entity_id
_entity_poly.type
_entity_poly.pdbx_seq_one_letter_code
_entity_poly.pdbx_strand_id
1 'polypeptide(L)' 'SRISDPDKLNRDLLIYLLWGTGWYSNQEIGNLFGLGYSSISRRVTIMKSKISKDDKINKRIIKIKSLIKV' A
#
# COMPACT_ATOMS: atom_id res chain seq x y z
N SER A 1 -13.09 16.77 -1.78
CA SER A 1 -12.41 16.79 -3.09
C SER A 1 -12.13 15.36 -3.54
N ARG A 2 -12.29 15.06 -4.84
CA ARG A 2 -12.09 13.69 -5.38
C ARG A 2 -10.60 13.48 -5.62
N ILE A 3 -10.00 12.47 -5.01
CA ILE A 3 -8.58 12.16 -5.18
C ILE A 3 -8.36 11.52 -6.56
N SER A 4 -7.26 11.86 -7.23
CA SER A 4 -6.94 11.33 -8.56
C SER A 4 -6.62 9.82 -8.51
N ASP A 5 -6.76 9.12 -9.62
CA ASP A 5 -6.42 7.69 -9.66
C ASP A 5 -4.94 7.40 -9.40
N PRO A 6 -3.97 8.21 -9.90
CA PRO A 6 -2.58 8.12 -9.47
C PRO A 6 -2.39 8.26 -7.95
N ASP A 7 -3.11 9.19 -7.31
CA ASP A 7 -3.00 9.39 -5.86
C ASP A 7 -3.59 8.21 -5.08
N LYS A 8 -4.70 7.62 -5.56
CA LYS A 8 -5.24 6.36 -4.99
C LYS A 8 -4.21 5.25 -5.07
N LEU A 9 -3.54 5.10 -6.21
CA LEU A 9 -2.52 4.07 -6.39
C LEU A 9 -1.34 4.31 -5.46
N ASN A 10 -0.86 5.56 -5.34
CA ASN A 10 0.24 5.90 -4.44
C ASN A 10 -0.11 5.64 -2.97
N ARG A 11 -1.32 6.00 -2.53
CA ARG A 11 -1.82 5.69 -1.18
C ARG A 11 -1.87 4.18 -0.94
N ASP A 12 -2.51 3.44 -1.85
CA ASP A 12 -2.69 1.99 -1.69
C ASP A 12 -1.33 1.27 -1.70
N LEU A 13 -0.37 1.76 -2.49
CA LEU A 13 1.02 1.30 -2.49
C LEU A 13 1.73 1.54 -1.16
N LEU A 14 1.61 2.74 -0.57
CA LEU A 14 2.18 3.05 0.75
C LEU A 14 1.58 2.16 1.85
N ILE A 15 0.25 1.97 1.83
CA ILE A 15 -0.45 1.05 2.74
C ILE A 15 0.12 -0.36 2.61
N TYR A 16 0.28 -0.86 1.38
CA TYR A 16 0.83 -2.19 1.14
C TYR A 16 2.27 -2.35 1.64
N LEU A 17 3.11 -1.33 1.44
CA LEU A 17 4.50 -1.34 1.90
C LEU A 17 4.58 -1.39 3.43
N LEU A 18 3.82 -0.54 4.14
CA LEU A 18 3.75 -0.53 5.60
C LEU A 18 3.22 -1.85 6.14
N TRP A 19 2.12 -2.36 5.58
CA TRP A 19 1.57 -3.66 5.93
C TRP A 19 2.61 -4.78 5.73
N GLY A 20 3.36 -4.73 4.63
CA GLY A 20 4.39 -5.71 4.30
C GLY A 20 5.61 -5.70 5.22
N THR A 21 5.81 -4.66 6.04
CA THR A 21 6.85 -4.66 7.09
C THR A 21 6.49 -5.55 8.27
N GLY A 22 5.20 -5.76 8.53
CA GLY A 22 4.71 -6.46 9.72
C GLY A 22 4.86 -5.66 11.03
N TRP A 23 5.40 -4.44 11.00
CA TRP A 23 5.62 -3.62 12.20
C TRP A 23 4.37 -2.88 12.67
N TYR A 24 3.37 -2.75 11.82
CA TYR A 24 2.14 -2.01 12.11
C TYR A 24 0.92 -2.91 11.89
N SER A 25 0.00 -2.90 12.84
CA SER A 25 -1.34 -3.45 12.67
C SER A 25 -2.14 -2.63 11.65
N ASN A 26 -3.18 -3.24 11.09
CA ASN A 26 -4.09 -2.53 10.19
C ASN A 26 -4.79 -1.34 10.87
N GLN A 27 -4.96 -1.35 12.19
CA GLN A 27 -5.53 -0.22 12.92
C GLN A 27 -4.55 0.95 12.98
N GLU A 28 -3.27 0.69 13.28
CA GLU A 28 -2.22 1.73 13.29
C GLU A 28 -2.02 2.34 11.91
N ILE A 29 -1.96 1.50 10.87
CA ILE A 29 -1.93 1.99 9.47
C ILE A 29 -3.21 2.79 9.19
N GLY A 30 -4.37 2.31 9.61
CA GLY A 30 -5.63 3.03 9.47
C GLY A 30 -5.58 4.45 10.04
N ASN A 31 -5.08 4.58 11.28
CA ASN A 31 -4.93 5.86 11.96
C ASN A 31 -4.00 6.83 11.19
N LEU A 32 -2.89 6.34 10.61
CA LEU A 32 -1.98 7.16 9.81
C LEU A 32 -2.62 7.74 8.54
N PHE A 33 -3.58 7.01 7.95
CA PHE A 33 -4.23 7.41 6.69
C PHE A 33 -5.65 7.94 6.85
N GLY A 34 -6.18 8.03 8.08
CA GLY A 34 -7.58 8.38 8.35
C GLY A 34 -8.56 7.36 7.78
N LEU A 35 -8.19 6.07 7.78
CA LEU A 35 -8.97 4.95 7.25
C LEU A 35 -9.30 3.94 8.35
N GLY A 36 -10.46 3.29 8.24
CA GLY A 36 -10.80 2.18 9.12
C GLY A 36 -9.99 0.91 8.82
N TYR A 37 -9.86 0.03 9.81
CA TYR A 37 -9.20 -1.28 9.70
C TYR A 37 -9.61 -2.07 8.46
N SER A 38 -10.93 -2.18 8.21
CA SER A 38 -11.46 -2.94 7.07
C SER A 38 -11.09 -2.33 5.72
N SER A 39 -10.93 -1.01 5.66
CA SER A 39 -10.45 -0.32 4.47
C SER A 39 -8.99 -0.69 4.20
N ILE A 40 -8.14 -0.76 5.21
CA ILE A 40 -6.74 -1.19 5.08
C ILE A 40 -6.67 -2.61 4.51
N SER A 41 -7.37 -3.57 5.11
CA SER A 41 -7.45 -4.95 4.60
C SER A 41 -7.87 -4.99 3.13
N ARG A 42 -8.89 -4.21 2.75
CA ARG A 42 -9.35 -4.16 1.36
C ARG A 42 -8.29 -3.58 0.42
N ARG A 43 -7.57 -2.53 0.82
CA ARG A 43 -6.49 -1.93 0.01
C ARG A 43 -5.32 -2.87 -0.19
N VAL A 44 -4.91 -3.59 0.86
CA VAL A 44 -3.88 -4.62 0.76
C VAL A 44 -4.27 -5.70 -0.24
N THR A 45 -5.51 -6.22 -0.19
CA THR A 45 -6.00 -7.23 -1.14
C THR A 45 -6.00 -6.72 -2.58
N ILE A 46 -6.47 -5.48 -2.81
CA ILE A 46 -6.46 -4.86 -4.14
C ILE A 46 -5.02 -4.73 -4.65
N MET A 47 -4.07 -4.30 -3.81
CA MET A 47 -2.68 -4.16 -4.20
C MET A 47 -2.04 -5.50 -4.53
N LYS A 48 -2.26 -6.54 -3.73
CA LYS A 48 -1.78 -7.90 -4.06
C LYS A 48 -2.24 -8.34 -5.45
N SER A 49 -3.50 -8.11 -5.79
CA SER A 49 -4.04 -8.44 -7.12
C SER A 49 -3.47 -7.57 -8.24
N LYS A 50 -3.18 -6.28 -7.98
CA LYS A 50 -2.54 -5.40 -8.97
C LYS A 50 -1.10 -5.80 -9.24
N ILE A 51 -0.34 -6.12 -8.18
CA ILE A 51 1.07 -6.53 -8.29
C ILE A 51 1.21 -7.81 -9.10
N SER A 52 0.28 -8.77 -8.94
CA SER A 52 0.31 -10.01 -9.72
C SER A 52 -0.04 -9.82 -11.20
N LYS A 53 -0.59 -8.67 -11.59
CA LYS A 53 -1.06 -8.38 -12.96
C LYS A 53 -0.24 -7.31 -13.68
N ASP A 54 0.50 -6.48 -12.95
CA ASP A 54 1.25 -5.34 -13.49
C ASP A 54 2.70 -5.35 -13.02
N ASP A 55 3.59 -5.76 -13.92
CA ASP A 55 5.03 -5.82 -13.70
C ASP A 55 5.65 -4.45 -13.39
N LYS A 56 5.06 -3.34 -13.87
CA LYS A 56 5.56 -1.99 -13.56
C LYS A 56 5.36 -1.66 -12.08
N ILE A 57 4.22 -2.06 -11.52
CA ILE A 57 3.94 -1.88 -10.08
C ILE A 57 4.91 -2.74 -9.27
N ASN A 58 5.14 -3.98 -9.68
CA ASN A 58 6.08 -4.88 -9.01
C ASN A 58 7.52 -4.30 -9.00
N LYS A 59 8.02 -3.84 -10.16
CA LYS A 59 9.32 -3.18 -10.27
C LYS A 59 9.43 -1.94 -9.38
N ARG A 60 8.36 -1.13 -9.30
CA ARG A 60 8.33 0.04 -8.43
C ARG A 60 8.43 -0.35 -6.95
N ILE A 61 7.74 -1.41 -6.52
CA ILE A 61 7.84 -1.94 -5.14
C ILE A 61 9.25 -2.41 -4.83
N ILE A 62 9.85 -3.20 -5.73
CA ILE A 62 11.22 -3.71 -5.55
C ILE A 62 12.20 -2.55 -5.40
N LYS A 63 12.08 -1.52 -6.24
CA LYS A 63 12.91 -0.31 -6.16
C LYS A 63 12.70 0.44 -4.84
N ILE A 64 11.47 0.59 -4.36
CA ILE A 64 11.21 1.26 -3.08
C ILE A 64 11.80 0.43 -1.93
N LYS A 65 11.58 -0.88 -1.92
CA LYS A 65 12.15 -1.79 -0.91
C LYS A 65 13.67 -1.77 -0.89
N SER A 66 14.34 -1.66 -2.04
CA SER A 66 15.80 -1.58 -2.09
C SER A 66 16.36 -0.25 -1.55
N LEU A 67 15.53 0.81 -1.49
CA LEU A 67 15.91 2.10 -0.91
C LEU A 67 15.67 2.13 0.60
N ILE A 68 14.69 1.37 1.10
CA ILE A 68 14.44 1.19 2.53
C ILE A 68 15.44 0.12 3.02
N LYS A 69 16.61 0.57 3.49
CA LYS A 69 17.53 -0.29 4.23
C LYS A 69 16.87 -0.67 5.56
N VAL A 70 16.28 -1.84 5.62
CA VAL A 70 15.88 -2.50 6.87
C VAL A 70 16.94 -3.52 7.22
#